data_AF-A3ZQ16-F1
#
_entry.id   AF-A3ZQ16-F1
#
_cell.length_a   1.000
_cell.length_b   1.000
_cell.length_c   1.000
_cell.angle_alpha   90.00
_cell.angle_beta   90.00
_cell.angle_gamma   90.00
#
_symmetry.space_group_name_H-M   'P 1'
#
loop_
_entity.id
_entity.type
_entity.pdbx_description
1 polymer ?
#
loop_
_entity_poly.entity_id
_entity_poly.type
_entity_poly.pdbx_seq_one_letter_code
_entity_poly.pdbx_strand_id
1 'polypeptide(L)'
;MGTWGPGLYANDMARDLKPMVRAIAKIPVEPARVVELACEMYPEASLDPNDEGHTTFWLVLADQLYNWRVDAREAFERAIAIVDSGVDIQLPLHQEMGPADVRKREKSLQKLREKLVQPIDGVRKTLAAPEKLTMELGDIIVFPLAKGMIVVPGKDAMGTLNPYWSRALTARFGKQEQQDWGAAVLVKCELIFGFLASYCPIILDRRLYLDEKPTREMLLAHQGWDLTMPGTCSSAHFKRLQIEKVGRIKIDPDVIEQKFPSMYGLRNAAVKDISICESLYIGRRKPHNFESIQSLSEITLS
;
A
#
# COMPACT_ATOMS: atom_id res chain seq x y z
N MET A 1 17.64 -10.49 4.96
CA MET A 1 18.61 -9.67 4.19
C MET A 1 18.16 -9.68 2.74
N GLY A 2 17.78 -8.52 2.21
CA GLY A 2 17.32 -8.38 0.81
C GLY A 2 18.48 -8.61 -0.17
N THR A 3 18.16 -9.07 -1.38
CA THR A 3 19.17 -9.24 -2.43
C THR A 3 19.45 -7.88 -3.07
N TRP A 4 20.63 -7.32 -2.82
CA TRP A 4 21.09 -6.10 -3.48
C TRP A 4 21.79 -6.46 -4.79
N GLY A 5 21.36 -5.84 -5.89
CA GLY A 5 21.97 -5.99 -7.20
C GLY A 5 22.56 -4.67 -7.73
N PRO A 6 23.29 -4.72 -8.85
CA PRO A 6 24.01 -3.56 -9.39
C PRO A 6 23.11 -2.47 -9.99
N GLY A 7 21.82 -2.74 -10.18
CA GLY A 7 20.88 -1.78 -10.73
C GLY A 7 20.38 -0.77 -9.69
N LEU A 8 20.00 0.42 -10.15
CA LEU A 8 19.39 1.46 -9.29
C LEU A 8 18.17 0.96 -8.50
N TYR A 9 17.41 0.04 -9.08
CA TYR A 9 16.18 -0.54 -8.52
C TYR A 9 16.35 -1.96 -7.96
N ALA A 10 17.58 -2.44 -7.82
CA ALA A 10 17.86 -3.82 -7.44
C ALA A 10 17.97 -3.99 -5.91
N ASN A 11 17.13 -3.29 -5.13
CA ASN A 11 16.95 -3.51 -3.71
C ASN A 11 15.47 -3.25 -3.31
N ASP A 12 15.07 -3.71 -2.14
CA ASP A 12 13.66 -3.69 -1.70
C ASP A 12 13.14 -2.27 -1.51
N MET A 13 13.94 -1.38 -0.90
CA MET A 13 13.59 0.02 -0.71
C MET A 13 13.34 0.73 -2.04
N ALA A 14 14.22 0.56 -3.02
CA ALA A 14 14.09 1.17 -4.34
C ALA A 14 12.83 0.69 -5.08
N ARG A 15 12.47 -0.58 -4.89
CA ARG A 15 11.23 -1.15 -5.43
C ARG A 15 9.99 -0.51 -4.78
N ASP A 16 10.06 -0.21 -3.50
CA ASP A 16 8.98 0.46 -2.75
C ASP A 16 8.87 1.97 -3.02
N LEU A 17 10.00 2.65 -3.23
CA LEU A 17 10.03 4.08 -3.53
C LEU A 17 9.34 4.41 -4.85
N LYS A 18 9.48 3.54 -5.86
CA LYS A 18 8.90 3.79 -7.19
C LYS A 18 7.37 4.00 -7.20
N PRO A 19 6.53 3.08 -6.68
CA PRO A 19 5.09 3.30 -6.60
C PRO A 19 4.76 4.48 -5.67
N MET A 20 5.50 4.64 -4.57
CA MET A 20 5.30 5.76 -3.63
C MET A 20 5.49 7.10 -4.32
N VAL A 21 6.65 7.36 -4.95
CA VAL A 21 6.94 8.63 -5.64
C VAL A 21 5.95 8.87 -6.77
N ARG A 22 5.57 7.82 -7.51
CA ARG A 22 4.51 7.93 -8.53
C ARG A 22 3.19 8.44 -7.95
N ALA A 23 2.79 7.98 -6.77
CA ALA A 23 1.55 8.41 -6.13
C ALA A 23 1.63 9.88 -5.70
N ILE A 24 2.68 10.25 -4.96
CA ILE A 24 2.83 11.63 -4.46
C ILE A 24 3.10 12.64 -5.59
N ALA A 25 3.81 12.23 -6.65
CA ALA A 25 4.03 13.07 -7.82
C ALA A 25 2.75 13.36 -8.62
N LYS A 26 1.63 12.69 -8.35
CA LYS A 26 0.34 13.04 -8.95
C LYS A 26 -0.50 14.01 -8.10
N ILE A 27 -0.11 14.27 -6.85
CA ILE A 27 -0.85 15.18 -5.97
C ILE A 27 -0.62 16.63 -6.43
N PRO A 28 -1.64 17.48 -6.62
CA PRO A 28 -1.47 18.86 -7.10
C PRO A 28 -0.95 19.79 -5.99
N VAL A 29 0.29 19.56 -5.56
CA VAL A 29 1.08 20.39 -4.64
C VAL A 29 2.36 20.83 -5.32
N GLU A 30 3.01 21.88 -4.81
CA GLU A 30 4.27 22.38 -5.34
C GLU A 30 5.38 21.31 -5.35
N PRO A 31 6.33 21.35 -6.29
CA PRO A 31 7.42 20.37 -6.39
C PRO A 31 8.19 20.14 -5.10
N ALA A 32 8.52 21.21 -4.35
CA ALA A 32 9.19 21.11 -3.05
C ALA A 32 8.38 20.27 -2.05
N ARG A 33 7.05 20.44 -2.02
CA ARG A 33 6.18 19.64 -1.14
C ARG A 33 6.18 18.17 -1.51
N VAL A 34 6.36 17.80 -2.79
CA VAL A 34 6.50 16.39 -3.19
C VAL A 34 7.75 15.78 -2.57
N VAL A 35 8.87 16.51 -2.56
CA VAL A 35 10.11 16.05 -1.92
C VAL A 35 9.90 15.86 -0.42
N GLU A 36 9.30 16.84 0.26
CA GLU A 36 8.97 16.75 1.70
C GLU A 36 8.11 15.53 2.02
N LEU A 37 7.07 15.26 1.21
CA LEU A 37 6.23 14.08 1.38
C LEU A 37 7.01 12.77 1.23
N ALA A 38 8.00 12.71 0.33
CA ALA A 38 8.88 11.56 0.22
C ALA A 38 9.77 11.39 1.47
N CYS A 39 10.32 12.49 2.00
CA CYS A 39 11.12 12.50 3.22
C CYS A 39 10.30 12.08 4.45
N GLU A 40 9.07 12.58 4.60
CA GLU A 40 8.16 12.16 5.69
C GLU A 40 7.86 10.66 5.66
N MET A 41 7.88 10.03 4.48
CA MET A 41 7.65 8.59 4.32
C MET A 41 8.88 7.75 4.67
N TYR A 42 10.07 8.32 4.58
CA TYR A 42 11.36 7.66 4.83
C TYR A 42 12.28 8.59 5.64
N PRO A 43 11.91 8.94 6.88
CA PRO A 43 12.61 9.97 7.64
C PRO A 43 14.07 9.60 7.90
N GLU A 44 14.35 8.36 8.31
CA GLU A 44 15.71 7.87 8.59
C GLU A 44 16.59 7.99 7.34
N ALA A 45 16.19 7.35 6.24
CA ALA A 45 16.94 7.41 4.98
C ALA A 45 17.06 8.82 4.39
N SER A 46 16.10 9.71 4.63
CA SER A 46 16.17 11.07 4.10
C SER A 46 17.05 12.01 4.93
N LEU A 47 17.13 11.80 6.26
CA LEU A 47 17.75 12.71 7.21
C LEU A 47 19.12 12.26 7.73
N ASP A 48 19.35 10.96 7.88
CA ASP A 48 20.61 10.41 8.41
C ASP A 48 21.53 9.96 7.26
N PRO A 49 22.66 10.66 7.02
CA PRO A 49 23.63 10.25 6.00
C PRO A 49 24.29 8.88 6.28
N ASN A 50 24.20 8.37 7.51
CA ASN A 50 24.74 7.06 7.90
C ASN A 50 23.72 5.93 7.76
N ASP A 51 22.46 6.23 7.46
CA ASP A 51 21.45 5.21 7.18
C ASP A 51 21.82 4.42 5.92
N GLU A 52 21.68 3.09 5.97
CA GLU A 52 22.02 2.21 4.84
C GLU A 52 21.19 2.50 3.59
N GLY A 53 19.99 3.06 3.76
CA GLY A 53 19.08 3.44 2.71
C GLY A 53 19.33 4.85 2.18
N HIS A 54 20.21 5.66 2.79
CA HIS A 54 20.34 7.09 2.47
C HIS A 54 20.68 7.36 1.01
N THR A 55 21.73 6.72 0.49
CA THR A 55 22.13 6.91 -0.91
C THR A 55 21.05 6.39 -1.86
N THR A 56 20.48 5.22 -1.55
CA THR A 56 19.39 4.61 -2.32
C THR A 56 18.19 5.54 -2.40
N PHE A 57 17.79 6.14 -1.28
CA PHE A 57 16.66 7.05 -1.18
C PHE A 57 16.84 8.23 -2.12
N TRP A 58 17.92 9.00 -1.99
CA TRP A 58 18.14 10.20 -2.81
C TRP A 58 18.32 9.89 -4.29
N LEU A 59 19.06 8.83 -4.63
CA LEU A 59 19.28 8.44 -6.03
C LEU A 59 17.97 8.00 -6.71
N VAL A 60 17.17 7.18 -6.04
CA VAL A 60 15.88 6.70 -6.58
C VAL A 60 14.85 7.82 -6.62
N LEU A 61 14.79 8.64 -5.58
CA LEU A 61 13.90 9.79 -5.51
C LEU A 61 14.18 10.75 -6.67
N ALA A 62 15.44 11.14 -6.88
CA ALA A 62 15.82 12.02 -7.98
C ALA A 62 15.46 11.43 -9.36
N ASP A 63 15.74 10.15 -9.60
CA ASP A 63 15.38 9.50 -10.86
C ASP A 63 13.87 9.55 -11.12
N GLN A 64 13.07 9.25 -10.09
CA GLN A 64 11.62 9.24 -10.16
C GLN A 64 11.04 10.65 -10.31
N LEU A 65 11.52 11.63 -9.58
CA LEU A 65 11.07 13.02 -9.70
C LEU A 65 11.31 13.56 -11.12
N TYR A 66 12.48 13.28 -11.71
CA TYR A 66 12.73 13.60 -13.11
C TYR A 66 11.73 12.88 -14.05
N ASN A 67 11.51 11.58 -13.87
CA ASN A 67 10.58 10.80 -14.70
C ASN A 67 9.13 11.31 -14.60
N TRP A 68 8.76 11.88 -13.45
CA TRP A 68 7.45 12.48 -13.21
C TRP A 68 7.40 14.00 -13.44
N ARG A 69 8.49 14.58 -13.96
CA ARG A 69 8.63 16.00 -14.30
C ARG A 69 8.38 16.92 -13.10
N VAL A 70 8.86 16.51 -11.94
CA VAL A 70 8.82 17.32 -10.72
C VAL A 70 10.12 18.12 -10.65
N ASP A 71 10.02 19.45 -10.72
CA ASP A 71 11.17 20.34 -10.64
C ASP A 71 11.71 20.40 -9.20
N ALA A 72 12.65 19.52 -8.89
CA ALA A 72 13.18 19.29 -7.55
C ALA A 72 14.70 19.44 -7.55
N ARG A 73 15.16 20.65 -7.89
CA ARG A 73 16.58 20.93 -8.10
C ARG A 73 17.47 20.52 -6.93
N GLU A 74 17.06 20.81 -5.70
CA GLU A 74 17.81 20.42 -4.50
C GLU A 74 17.96 18.89 -4.37
N ALA A 75 16.91 18.13 -4.67
CA ALA A 75 16.97 16.67 -4.63
C ALA A 75 17.90 16.12 -5.73
N PHE A 76 17.93 16.76 -6.90
CA PHE A 76 18.85 16.41 -7.98
C PHE A 76 20.30 16.71 -7.62
N GLU A 77 20.56 17.85 -7.01
CA GLU A 77 21.91 18.24 -6.57
C GLU A 77 22.43 17.30 -5.48
N ARG A 78 21.58 16.87 -4.53
CA ARG A 78 21.94 15.83 -3.55
C ARG A 78 22.31 14.51 -4.22
N ALA A 79 21.48 14.04 -5.16
CA ALA A 79 21.76 12.81 -5.90
C ALA A 79 23.05 12.91 -6.73
N ILE A 80 23.30 14.05 -7.38
CA ILE A 80 24.55 14.30 -8.12
C ILE A 80 25.75 14.29 -7.17
N ALA A 81 25.66 14.91 -5.98
CA ALA A 81 26.74 14.90 -5.00
C ALA A 81 27.06 13.49 -4.48
N ILE A 82 26.04 12.64 -4.31
CA ILE A 82 26.22 11.21 -3.97
C ILE A 82 26.98 10.47 -5.08
N VAL A 83 26.64 10.73 -6.35
CA VAL A 83 27.35 10.12 -7.48
C VAL A 83 28.79 10.62 -7.55
N ASP A 84 29.01 11.94 -7.45
CA ASP A 84 30.32 12.58 -7.64
C ASP A 84 31.29 12.27 -6.50
N SER A 85 30.80 12.09 -5.28
CA SER A 85 31.63 11.66 -4.14
C SER A 85 32.00 10.17 -4.18
N GLY A 86 31.28 9.35 -4.95
CA GLY A 86 31.45 7.90 -4.98
C GLY A 86 30.99 7.18 -3.70
N VAL A 87 30.33 7.88 -2.76
CA VAL A 87 29.93 7.33 -1.45
C VAL A 87 29.03 6.09 -1.59
N ASP A 88 28.14 6.06 -2.60
CA ASP A 88 27.28 4.91 -2.88
C ASP A 88 28.10 3.66 -3.21
N ILE A 89 29.15 3.77 -4.03
CA ILE A 89 30.00 2.64 -4.41
C ILE A 89 30.84 2.13 -3.22
N GLN A 90 31.18 3.02 -2.29
CA GLN A 90 31.98 2.70 -1.12
C GLN A 90 31.19 2.02 0.00
N LEU A 91 29.85 1.95 -0.08
CA LEU A 91 29.04 1.26 0.92
C LEU A 91 29.48 -0.20 1.07
N PRO A 92 29.60 -0.74 2.31
CA PRO A 92 30.08 -2.10 2.55
C PRO A 92 29.36 -3.17 1.72
N LEU A 93 28.03 -3.03 1.56
CA LEU A 93 27.22 -3.96 0.79
C LEU A 93 27.63 -4.01 -0.70
N HIS A 94 28.08 -2.89 -1.27
CA HIS A 94 28.52 -2.81 -2.65
C HIS A 94 29.98 -3.27 -2.81
N GLN A 95 30.78 -3.24 -1.73
CA GLN A 95 32.13 -3.81 -1.73
C GLN A 95 32.12 -5.34 -1.78
N GLU A 96 31.04 -5.99 -1.32
CA GLU A 96 30.84 -7.43 -1.45
C GLU A 96 30.48 -7.87 -2.89
N MET A 97 30.22 -6.92 -3.79
CA MET A 97 29.88 -7.20 -5.18
C MET A 97 31.13 -7.55 -6.01
N GLY A 98 30.96 -8.45 -6.98
CA GLY A 98 32.02 -8.74 -7.95
C GLY A 98 32.39 -7.51 -8.80
N PRO A 99 33.63 -7.40 -9.31
CA PRO A 99 34.08 -6.23 -10.07
C PRO A 99 33.21 -5.87 -11.29
N ALA A 100 32.60 -6.88 -11.92
CA ALA A 100 31.68 -6.65 -13.05
C ALA A 100 30.39 -5.95 -12.62
N ASP A 101 29.87 -6.24 -11.43
CA ASP A 101 28.66 -5.63 -10.91
C ASP A 101 28.90 -4.23 -10.34
N VAL A 102 30.07 -3.98 -9.73
CA VAL A 102 30.53 -2.62 -9.39
C VAL A 102 30.53 -1.72 -10.63
N ARG A 103 31.15 -2.17 -11.74
CA ARG A 103 31.15 -1.42 -13.01
C ARG A 103 29.74 -1.16 -13.57
N LYS A 104 28.81 -2.11 -13.41
CA LYS A 104 27.41 -1.91 -13.80
C LYS A 104 26.72 -0.85 -12.94
N ARG A 105 27.03 -0.82 -11.64
CA ARG A 105 26.51 0.21 -10.72
C ARG A 105 27.05 1.59 -11.08
N GLU A 106 28.35 1.74 -11.24
CA GLU A 106 28.99 3.00 -11.69
C GLU A 106 28.37 3.52 -12.99
N LYS A 107 28.20 2.64 -13.99
CA LYS A 107 27.55 3.00 -15.26
C LYS A 107 26.10 3.45 -15.06
N SER A 108 25.37 2.88 -14.10
CA SER A 108 24.00 3.27 -13.80
C SER A 108 23.95 4.63 -13.10
N LEU A 109 24.86 4.89 -12.16
CA LEU A 109 24.99 6.18 -11.47
C LEU A 109 25.39 7.30 -12.44
N GLN A 110 26.34 7.04 -13.33
CA GLN A 110 26.76 8.01 -14.34
C GLN A 110 25.61 8.41 -15.28
N LYS A 111 24.81 7.44 -15.73
CA LYS A 111 23.60 7.71 -16.53
C LYS A 111 22.58 8.56 -15.77
N LEU A 112 22.40 8.28 -14.47
CA LEU A 112 21.50 9.07 -13.63
C LEU A 112 22.02 10.51 -13.53
N ARG A 113 23.30 10.70 -13.26
CA ARG A 113 23.93 12.03 -13.22
C ARG A 113 23.76 12.80 -14.52
N GLU A 114 24.07 12.18 -15.66
CA GLU A 114 23.90 12.77 -17.00
C GLU A 114 22.47 13.19 -17.28
N LYS A 115 21.50 12.42 -16.78
CA LYS A 115 20.07 12.74 -16.86
C LYS A 115 19.71 13.93 -15.97
N LEU A 116 20.15 13.96 -14.71
CA LEU A 116 19.77 14.97 -13.72
C LEU A 116 20.33 16.37 -13.99
N VAL A 117 21.38 16.50 -14.80
CA VAL A 117 21.90 17.81 -15.23
C VAL A 117 21.09 18.45 -16.36
N GLN A 118 20.28 17.66 -17.07
CA GLN A 118 19.42 18.18 -18.15
C GLN A 118 18.22 18.93 -17.56
N PRO A 119 17.68 19.92 -18.29
CA PRO A 119 16.39 20.52 -17.92
C PRO A 119 15.28 19.48 -17.96
N ILE A 120 14.26 19.66 -17.11
CA ILE A 120 13.05 18.84 -17.17
C ILE A 120 12.18 19.34 -18.33
N ASP A 121 11.91 18.46 -19.29
CA ASP A 121 11.01 18.75 -20.39
C ASP A 121 9.55 18.40 -20.05
N GLY A 122 8.66 19.36 -20.31
CA GLY A 122 7.21 19.19 -20.28
C GLY A 122 6.56 19.37 -18.91
N VAL A 123 5.24 19.21 -18.88
CA VAL A 123 4.42 19.49 -17.69
C VAL A 123 4.16 18.20 -16.90
N ARG A 124 4.25 18.31 -15.57
CA ARG A 124 3.85 17.29 -14.59
C ARG A 124 2.35 17.00 -14.70
N LYS A 125 1.99 15.71 -14.76
CA LYS A 125 0.58 15.29 -14.74
C LYS A 125 0.11 15.06 -13.31
N THR A 126 -0.85 15.86 -12.87
CA THR A 126 -1.46 15.76 -11.53
C THR A 126 -2.92 15.29 -11.62
N LEU A 127 -3.47 14.89 -10.48
CA LEU A 127 -4.89 14.62 -10.32
C LEU A 127 -5.67 15.94 -10.42
N ALA A 128 -6.76 15.91 -11.20
CA ALA A 128 -7.65 17.07 -11.35
C ALA A 128 -8.55 17.29 -10.12
N ALA A 129 -8.81 16.23 -9.37
CA ALA A 129 -9.62 16.25 -8.15
C ALA A 129 -9.15 15.12 -7.21
N PRO A 130 -9.45 15.22 -5.90
CA PRO A 130 -9.31 14.11 -4.98
C PRO A 130 -10.04 12.85 -5.47
N GLU A 131 -9.51 11.69 -5.11
CA GLU A 131 -10.20 10.42 -5.31
C GLU A 131 -11.52 10.41 -4.53
N LYS A 132 -12.51 9.71 -5.08
CA LYS A 132 -13.80 9.56 -4.41
C LYS A 132 -13.70 8.47 -3.34
N LEU A 133 -14.08 8.80 -2.11
CA LEU A 133 -14.38 7.80 -1.09
C LEU A 133 -15.62 7.00 -1.53
N THR A 134 -15.43 5.71 -1.82
CA THR A 134 -16.50 4.79 -2.24
C THR A 134 -17.24 4.22 -1.02
N MET A 135 -16.58 4.23 0.14
CA MET A 135 -17.10 3.79 1.44
C MET A 135 -16.90 4.90 2.48
N GLU A 136 -17.69 4.86 3.54
CA GLU A 136 -17.66 5.83 4.64
C GLU A 136 -17.45 5.11 5.98
N LEU A 137 -17.04 5.88 6.99
CA LEU A 137 -16.85 5.39 8.35
C LEU A 137 -18.14 4.71 8.85
N GLY A 138 -18.00 3.52 9.40
CA GLY A 138 -19.09 2.71 9.92
C GLY A 138 -19.90 1.95 8.88
N ASP A 139 -19.63 2.11 7.58
CA ASP A 139 -20.27 1.28 6.56
C ASP A 139 -20.01 -0.20 6.88
N ILE A 140 -21.09 -0.99 6.91
CA ILE A 140 -21.04 -2.44 6.98
C ILE A 140 -21.11 -2.96 5.56
N ILE A 141 -20.06 -3.68 5.15
CA ILE A 141 -19.94 -4.27 3.83
C ILE A 141 -19.97 -5.79 3.89
N VAL A 142 -20.53 -6.39 2.85
CA VAL A 142 -20.45 -7.82 2.58
C VAL A 142 -19.79 -8.06 1.24
N PHE A 143 -19.15 -9.21 1.08
CA PHE A 143 -18.47 -9.59 -0.15
C PHE A 143 -18.47 -11.11 -0.32
N PRO A 144 -18.49 -11.60 -1.58
CA PRO A 144 -18.46 -13.01 -1.87
C PRO A 144 -17.07 -13.61 -1.60
N LEU A 145 -17.04 -14.76 -0.94
CA LEU A 145 -15.83 -15.56 -0.74
C LEU A 145 -15.77 -16.67 -1.78
N ALA A 146 -14.61 -16.80 -2.42
CA ALA A 146 -14.33 -17.91 -3.32
C ALA A 146 -13.34 -18.90 -2.71
N LYS A 147 -13.57 -20.19 -2.98
CA LYS A 147 -12.65 -21.27 -2.60
C LYS A 147 -11.40 -21.22 -3.47
N GLY A 148 -10.24 -21.54 -2.88
CA GLY A 148 -8.99 -21.74 -3.61
C GLY A 148 -8.17 -20.47 -3.87
N MET A 149 -8.50 -19.35 -3.22
CA MET A 149 -7.80 -18.09 -3.49
C MET A 149 -6.41 -17.95 -2.89
N ILE A 150 -6.08 -18.72 -1.85
CA ILE A 150 -4.71 -18.83 -1.36
C ILE A 150 -4.48 -20.29 -0.98
N VAL A 151 -3.76 -21.03 -1.81
CA VAL A 151 -3.13 -22.28 -1.39
C VAL A 151 -1.95 -21.91 -0.50
N VAL A 152 -2.21 -21.63 0.78
CA VAL A 152 -1.20 -21.96 1.79
C VAL A 152 -1.32 -23.48 1.94
N PRO A 153 -0.27 -24.26 1.65
CA PRO A 153 -0.33 -25.71 1.82
C PRO A 153 -0.85 -26.05 3.23
N GLY A 154 -1.98 -26.78 3.29
CA GLY A 154 -2.58 -27.27 4.53
C GLY A 154 -3.62 -26.38 5.23
N LYS A 155 -4.22 -25.36 4.59
CA LYS A 155 -5.25 -24.51 5.24
C LYS A 155 -6.44 -24.13 4.35
N ASP A 156 -7.65 -24.26 4.90
CA ASP A 156 -8.95 -23.86 4.31
C ASP A 156 -9.17 -22.35 4.38
N ALA A 157 -8.37 -21.60 3.63
CA ALA A 157 -8.38 -20.15 3.74
C ALA A 157 -9.03 -19.51 2.51
N MET A 158 -9.92 -18.54 2.73
CA MET A 158 -10.85 -18.00 1.73
C MET A 158 -10.70 -16.49 1.59
N GLY A 159 -10.63 -16.01 0.35
CA GLY A 159 -10.53 -14.59 0.02
C GLY A 159 -11.72 -14.11 -0.79
N THR A 160 -11.94 -12.79 -0.78
CA THR A 160 -12.85 -12.13 -1.73
C THR A 160 -12.43 -12.41 -3.17
N LEU A 161 -13.38 -12.54 -4.10
CA LEU A 161 -13.09 -12.70 -5.54
C LEU A 161 -11.92 -11.81 -6.02
N ASN A 162 -10.95 -12.36 -6.75
CA ASN A 162 -9.75 -11.60 -7.14
C ASN A 162 -10.04 -10.90 -8.47
N PRO A 163 -10.11 -9.56 -8.50
CA PRO A 163 -10.45 -8.84 -9.73
C PRO A 163 -9.30 -8.89 -10.75
N TYR A 164 -8.12 -9.38 -10.35
CA TYR A 164 -6.94 -9.59 -11.18
C TYR A 164 -6.74 -11.06 -11.57
N TRP A 165 -7.75 -11.93 -11.38
CA TRP A 165 -7.69 -13.34 -11.76
C TRP A 165 -7.46 -13.48 -13.26
N SER A 166 -6.27 -13.95 -13.63
CA SER A 166 -5.87 -14.07 -15.04
C SER A 166 -6.42 -15.34 -15.68
N ARG A 167 -6.39 -15.40 -17.03
CA ARG A 167 -6.69 -16.65 -17.76
C ARG A 167 -5.77 -17.80 -17.36
N ALA A 168 -4.50 -17.50 -17.08
CA ALA A 168 -3.54 -18.50 -16.62
C ALA A 168 -3.90 -19.06 -15.24
N LEU A 169 -4.33 -18.21 -14.30
CA LEU A 169 -4.83 -18.65 -13.00
C LEU A 169 -6.13 -19.45 -13.15
N THR A 170 -7.01 -19.02 -14.05
CA THR A 170 -8.27 -19.75 -14.35
C THR A 170 -7.99 -21.15 -14.90
N ALA A 171 -7.04 -21.29 -15.82
CA ALA A 171 -6.67 -22.60 -16.37
C ALA A 171 -6.05 -23.52 -15.30
N ARG A 172 -5.32 -22.95 -14.35
CA ARG A 172 -4.62 -23.71 -13.30
C ARG A 172 -5.53 -24.11 -12.13
N PHE A 173 -6.44 -23.24 -11.72
CA PHE A 173 -7.20 -23.37 -10.48
C PHE A 173 -8.72 -23.41 -10.69
N GLY A 174 -9.20 -23.31 -11.93
CA GLY A 174 -10.62 -23.19 -12.25
C GLY A 174 -11.14 -21.76 -12.18
N LYS A 175 -12.41 -21.61 -12.51
CA LYS A 175 -13.12 -20.33 -12.34
C LYS A 175 -13.33 -20.05 -10.85
N GLN A 176 -13.32 -18.78 -10.49
CA GLN A 176 -13.72 -18.38 -9.16
C GLN A 176 -15.25 -18.50 -9.06
N GLU A 177 -15.70 -19.34 -8.15
CA GLU A 177 -17.11 -19.48 -7.81
C GLU A 177 -17.28 -19.04 -6.37
N GLN A 178 -18.28 -18.18 -6.16
CA GLN A 178 -18.70 -17.81 -4.81
C GLN A 178 -19.22 -19.06 -4.10
N GLN A 179 -18.82 -19.23 -2.84
CA GLN A 179 -19.32 -20.29 -1.98
C GLN A 179 -19.97 -19.76 -0.72
N ASP A 180 -19.34 -18.76 -0.10
CA ASP A 180 -19.74 -18.23 1.20
C ASP A 180 -19.70 -16.69 1.18
N TRP A 181 -20.08 -16.08 2.29
CA TRP A 181 -19.99 -14.63 2.47
C TRP A 181 -18.96 -14.23 3.52
N GLY A 182 -18.27 -13.12 3.25
CA GLY A 182 -17.49 -12.37 4.21
C GLY A 182 -18.18 -11.06 4.54
N ALA A 183 -17.86 -10.50 5.71
CA ALA A 183 -18.37 -9.21 6.14
C ALA A 183 -17.25 -8.39 6.77
N ALA A 184 -17.29 -7.08 6.58
CA ALA A 184 -16.35 -6.14 7.19
C ALA A 184 -17.06 -4.84 7.57
N VAL A 185 -16.46 -4.10 8.51
CA VAL A 185 -16.90 -2.76 8.90
C VAL A 185 -15.74 -1.80 8.74
N LEU A 186 -16.00 -0.65 8.11
CA LEU A 186 -14.99 0.37 7.89
C LEU A 186 -14.80 1.18 9.19
N VAL A 187 -13.64 1.04 9.82
CA VAL A 187 -13.29 1.75 11.06
C VAL A 187 -12.44 3.00 10.83
N LYS A 188 -11.90 3.16 9.61
CA LYS A 188 -11.27 4.42 9.17
C LYS A 188 -11.41 4.59 7.65
N CYS A 189 -11.69 5.81 7.22
CA CYS A 189 -11.77 6.20 5.81
C CYS A 189 -11.12 7.59 5.67
N GLU A 190 -10.10 7.73 4.84
CA GLU A 190 -9.34 8.98 4.75
C GLU A 190 -8.87 9.27 3.33
N LEU A 191 -8.80 10.56 3.00
CA LEU A 191 -8.07 11.05 1.84
C LEU A 191 -6.65 11.41 2.27
N ILE A 192 -5.72 10.49 2.05
CA ILE A 192 -4.30 10.69 2.32
C ILE A 192 -3.78 11.84 1.46
N PHE A 193 -3.14 12.80 2.14
CA PHE A 193 -2.69 14.08 1.57
C PHE A 193 -3.83 14.89 0.93
N GLY A 194 -5.08 14.63 1.32
CA GLY A 194 -6.28 15.24 0.73
C GLY A 194 -6.68 14.69 -0.64
N PHE A 195 -5.98 13.68 -1.18
CA PHE A 195 -6.20 13.19 -2.56
C PHE A 195 -6.40 11.69 -2.70
N LEU A 196 -5.68 10.85 -1.95
CA LEU A 196 -5.65 9.40 -2.19
C LEU A 196 -6.55 8.66 -1.21
N ALA A 197 -7.51 7.89 -1.68
CA ALA A 197 -8.47 7.19 -0.83
C ALA A 197 -7.85 5.96 -0.16
N SER A 198 -7.99 5.87 1.17
CA SER A 198 -7.53 4.73 1.97
C SER A 198 -8.55 4.34 3.01
N TYR A 199 -8.67 3.04 3.26
CA TYR A 199 -9.68 2.46 4.15
C TYR A 199 -9.01 1.48 5.10
N CYS A 200 -9.45 1.46 6.35
CA CYS A 200 -9.11 0.41 7.31
C CYS A 200 -10.39 -0.33 7.72
N PRO A 201 -10.55 -1.62 7.34
CA PRO A 201 -11.64 -2.44 7.80
C PRO A 201 -11.26 -3.29 9.02
N ILE A 202 -12.27 -3.59 9.86
CA ILE A 202 -12.30 -4.81 10.65
C ILE A 202 -13.13 -5.86 9.91
N ILE A 203 -12.69 -7.11 9.89
CA ILE A 203 -13.34 -8.21 9.18
C ILE A 203 -13.95 -9.20 10.18
N LEU A 204 -15.06 -9.83 9.83
CA LEU A 204 -15.56 -10.97 10.61
C LEU A 204 -14.58 -12.15 10.47
N ASP A 205 -14.16 -12.72 11.60
CA ASP A 205 -13.08 -13.71 11.67
C ASP A 205 -13.44 -15.12 11.15
N ARG A 206 -14.68 -15.27 10.70
CA ARG A 206 -15.26 -16.49 10.16
C ARG A 206 -16.11 -16.20 8.95
N ARG A 207 -16.18 -17.17 8.05
CA ARG A 207 -17.10 -17.15 6.91
C ARG A 207 -18.53 -17.37 7.37
N LEU A 208 -19.46 -16.78 6.62
CA LEU A 208 -20.89 -16.94 6.80
C LEU A 208 -21.38 -17.98 5.80
N TYR A 209 -21.78 -19.14 6.32
CA TYR A 209 -22.34 -20.25 5.55
C TYR A 209 -23.79 -19.96 5.19
N LEU A 210 -24.00 -19.10 4.20
CA LEU A 210 -25.31 -18.62 3.80
C LEU A 210 -25.42 -18.65 2.28
N ASP A 211 -26.52 -19.22 1.78
CA ASP A 211 -26.87 -19.15 0.35
C ASP A 211 -27.29 -17.72 -0.02
N GLU A 212 -27.96 -17.04 0.91
CA GLU A 212 -28.43 -15.67 0.76
C GLU A 212 -27.45 -14.65 1.33
N LYS A 213 -27.53 -13.42 0.82
CA LYS A 213 -26.70 -12.30 1.25
C LYS A 213 -26.98 -11.95 2.73
N PRO A 214 -25.94 -11.79 3.57
CA PRO A 214 -26.11 -11.43 4.97
C PRO A 214 -26.79 -10.06 5.13
N THR A 215 -27.69 -9.96 6.10
CA THR A 215 -28.34 -8.68 6.47
C THR A 215 -27.55 -7.96 7.56
N ARG A 216 -27.81 -6.67 7.71
CA ARG A 216 -27.22 -5.87 8.79
C ARG A 216 -27.52 -6.45 10.17
N GLU A 217 -28.77 -6.79 10.43
CA GLU A 217 -29.24 -7.26 11.74
C GLU A 217 -28.55 -8.57 12.12
N MET A 218 -28.34 -9.47 11.15
CA MET A 218 -27.54 -10.68 11.35
C MET A 218 -26.11 -10.33 11.75
N LEU A 219 -25.45 -9.43 11.03
CA LEU A 219 -24.05 -9.07 11.29
C LEU A 219 -23.86 -8.39 12.65
N LEU A 220 -24.80 -7.57 13.10
CA LEU A 220 -24.75 -6.95 14.43
C LEU A 220 -24.75 -7.98 15.58
N ALA A 221 -25.34 -9.15 15.37
CA ALA A 221 -25.36 -10.24 16.35
C ALA A 221 -24.10 -11.13 16.32
N HIS A 222 -23.23 -11.00 15.30
CA HIS A 222 -22.05 -11.83 15.16
C HIS A 222 -20.90 -11.37 16.07
N GLN A 223 -20.11 -12.36 16.49
CA GLN A 223 -18.92 -12.15 17.29
C GLN A 223 -17.63 -12.49 16.55
N GLY A 224 -16.53 -11.86 16.98
CA GLY A 224 -15.18 -12.10 16.46
C GLY A 224 -14.87 -11.24 15.25
N TRP A 225 -14.50 -9.99 15.51
CA TRP A 225 -14.11 -9.03 14.47
C TRP A 225 -12.66 -8.63 14.64
N ASP A 226 -11.97 -8.59 13.52
CA ASP A 226 -10.53 -8.66 13.44
C ASP A 226 -9.99 -7.43 12.70
N LEU A 227 -9.04 -6.70 13.28
CA LEU A 227 -8.38 -5.61 12.56
C LEU A 227 -7.58 -6.17 11.40
N THR A 228 -7.69 -5.51 10.24
CA THR A 228 -6.95 -5.87 9.04
C THR A 228 -6.11 -4.70 8.52
N MET A 229 -5.19 -5.01 7.61
CA MET A 229 -4.36 -3.98 7.00
C MET A 229 -5.21 -2.97 6.24
N PRO A 230 -4.82 -1.68 6.20
CA PRO A 230 -5.46 -0.71 5.33
C PRO A 230 -5.31 -1.07 3.85
N GLY A 231 -6.21 -0.55 3.02
CA GLY A 231 -6.16 -0.72 1.57
C GLY A 231 -6.90 0.37 0.80
N THR A 232 -6.63 0.46 -0.50
CA THR A 232 -7.31 1.32 -1.45
C THR A 232 -8.50 0.60 -2.09
N CYS A 233 -9.53 1.35 -2.48
CA CYS A 233 -10.68 0.80 -3.17
C CYS A 233 -11.33 1.84 -4.07
N SER A 234 -11.06 1.76 -5.37
CA SER A 234 -11.77 2.57 -6.37
C SER A 234 -13.18 2.04 -6.61
N SER A 235 -14.07 2.86 -7.16
CA SER A 235 -15.44 2.41 -7.47
C SER A 235 -15.47 1.26 -8.49
N ALA A 236 -14.50 1.18 -9.40
CA ALA A 236 -14.37 0.04 -10.31
C ALA A 236 -13.93 -1.22 -9.57
N HIS A 237 -13.01 -1.08 -8.61
CA HIS A 237 -12.54 -2.19 -7.79
C HIS A 237 -13.65 -2.71 -6.88
N PHE A 238 -14.38 -1.82 -6.20
CA PHE A 238 -15.56 -2.13 -5.38
C PHE A 238 -16.59 -3.00 -6.14
N LYS A 239 -16.89 -2.62 -7.39
CA LYS A 239 -17.80 -3.37 -8.26
C LYS A 239 -17.25 -4.75 -8.66
N ARG A 240 -15.97 -4.85 -9.02
CA ARG A 240 -15.35 -6.13 -9.43
C ARG A 240 -15.23 -7.13 -8.27
N LEU A 241 -15.00 -6.62 -7.06
CA LEU A 241 -15.05 -7.41 -5.83
C LEU A 241 -16.47 -7.79 -5.42
N GLN A 242 -17.49 -7.23 -6.07
CA GLN A 242 -18.90 -7.41 -5.73
C GLN A 242 -19.18 -7.07 -4.26
N ILE A 243 -18.52 -6.02 -3.77
CA ILE A 243 -18.79 -5.51 -2.43
C ILE A 243 -20.17 -4.86 -2.44
N GLU A 244 -20.96 -5.12 -1.40
CA GLU A 244 -22.25 -4.47 -1.18
C GLU A 244 -22.31 -3.85 0.21
N LYS A 245 -22.93 -2.67 0.32
CA LYS A 245 -23.21 -2.04 1.61
C LYS A 245 -24.55 -2.55 2.12
N VAL A 246 -24.55 -3.15 3.30
CA VAL A 246 -25.77 -3.68 3.92
C VAL A 246 -26.27 -2.81 5.06
N GLY A 247 -25.48 -1.82 5.49
CA GLY A 247 -25.88 -0.90 6.54
C GLY A 247 -24.75 -0.01 7.01
N ARG A 248 -25.00 0.70 8.11
CA ARG A 248 -24.01 1.52 8.80
C ARG A 248 -24.21 1.42 10.31
N ILE A 249 -23.11 1.53 11.06
CA ILE A 249 -23.09 1.79 12.50
C ILE A 249 -22.47 3.16 12.78
N LYS A 250 -22.88 3.79 13.88
CA LYS A 250 -22.22 5.01 14.35
C LYS A 250 -21.00 4.60 15.18
N ILE A 251 -19.82 4.82 14.64
CA ILE A 251 -18.57 4.47 15.32
C ILE A 251 -18.16 5.59 16.27
N ASP A 252 -17.65 5.22 17.45
CA ASP A 252 -16.94 6.10 18.36
C ASP A 252 -15.44 6.14 17.97
N PRO A 253 -14.91 7.25 17.41
CA PRO A 253 -13.52 7.32 16.98
C PRO A 253 -12.52 7.14 18.11
N ASP A 254 -12.82 7.64 19.31
CA ASP A 254 -11.90 7.56 20.46
C ASP A 254 -11.75 6.10 20.92
N VAL A 255 -12.84 5.35 20.88
CA VAL A 255 -12.84 3.92 21.19
C VAL A 255 -12.07 3.13 20.13
N ILE A 256 -12.18 3.50 18.85
CA ILE A 256 -11.38 2.89 17.78
C ILE A 256 -9.89 3.12 18.03
N GLU A 257 -9.46 4.34 18.34
CA GLU A 257 -8.05 4.63 18.62
C GLU A 257 -7.52 3.88 19.85
N GLN A 258 -8.35 3.72 20.88
CA GLN A 258 -8.00 2.96 22.08
C GLN A 258 -7.92 1.44 21.83
N LYS A 259 -8.88 0.89 21.08
CA LYS A 259 -8.96 -0.54 20.77
C LYS A 259 -7.93 -0.97 19.73
N PHE A 260 -7.61 -0.08 18.81
CA PHE A 260 -6.73 -0.34 17.68
C PHE A 260 -5.55 0.64 17.62
N PRO A 261 -4.69 0.66 18.66
CA PRO A 261 -3.59 1.61 18.74
C PRO A 261 -2.54 1.37 17.66
N SER A 262 -2.50 0.17 17.05
CA SER A 262 -1.61 -0.16 15.94
C SER A 262 -2.21 0.08 14.55
N MET A 263 -3.38 0.74 14.46
CA MET A 263 -4.03 1.13 13.20
C MET A 263 -3.23 2.23 12.46
N TYR A 264 -2.06 1.84 11.96
CA TYR A 264 -1.17 2.64 11.14
C TYR A 264 -1.18 2.13 9.70
N GLY A 265 -0.62 2.93 8.79
CA GLY A 265 -0.33 2.46 7.43
C GLY A 265 -1.39 2.81 6.38
N LEU A 266 -2.43 3.61 6.68
CA LEU A 266 -3.32 4.13 5.64
C LEU A 266 -2.54 4.87 4.56
N ARG A 267 -1.55 5.67 5.00
CA ARG A 267 -0.63 6.40 4.12
C ARG A 267 0.15 5.45 3.21
N ASN A 268 0.73 4.39 3.78
CA ASN A 268 1.48 3.37 3.04
C ASN A 268 0.59 2.62 2.04
N ALA A 269 -0.62 2.23 2.44
CA ALA A 269 -1.58 1.59 1.54
C ALA A 269 -1.96 2.49 0.36
N ALA A 270 -2.22 3.78 0.62
CA ALA A 270 -2.55 4.75 -0.42
C ALA A 270 -1.41 4.96 -1.42
N VAL A 271 -0.18 5.18 -0.94
CA VAL A 271 0.95 5.50 -1.83
C VAL A 271 1.47 4.28 -2.60
N LYS A 272 1.28 3.07 -2.06
CA LYS A 272 1.65 1.82 -2.73
C LYS A 272 0.50 1.20 -3.55
N ASP A 273 -0.69 1.82 -3.51
CA ASP A 273 -1.93 1.29 -4.11
C ASP A 273 -2.22 -0.16 -3.68
N ILE A 274 -2.06 -0.42 -2.37
CA ILE A 274 -2.35 -1.73 -1.79
C ILE A 274 -3.86 -1.91 -1.79
N SER A 275 -4.36 -2.81 -2.62
CA SER A 275 -5.79 -3.07 -2.73
C SER A 275 -6.40 -3.58 -1.42
N ILE A 276 -7.60 -3.10 -1.08
CA ILE A 276 -8.40 -3.62 0.05
C ILE A 276 -8.67 -5.13 -0.05
N CYS A 277 -8.60 -5.73 -1.24
CA CYS A 277 -8.77 -7.18 -1.40
C CYS A 277 -7.72 -8.00 -0.62
N GLU A 278 -6.54 -7.45 -0.35
CA GLU A 278 -5.50 -8.08 0.48
C GLU A 278 -5.93 -8.22 1.95
N SER A 279 -6.91 -7.43 2.36
CA SER A 279 -7.46 -7.37 3.72
C SER A 279 -8.80 -8.09 3.84
N LEU A 280 -9.54 -8.24 2.73
CA LEU A 280 -10.82 -8.95 2.68
C LEU A 280 -10.61 -10.47 2.56
N TYR A 281 -10.07 -11.05 3.63
CA TYR A 281 -9.67 -12.45 3.68
C TYR A 281 -9.90 -13.09 5.06
N ILE A 282 -10.37 -14.33 5.08
CA ILE A 282 -10.69 -15.08 6.30
C ILE A 282 -9.76 -16.28 6.45
N GLY A 283 -9.29 -16.53 7.68
CA GLY A 283 -8.45 -17.69 8.01
C GLY A 283 -6.94 -17.43 7.96
N ARG A 284 -6.50 -16.16 7.99
CA ARG A 284 -5.07 -15.83 8.16
C ARG A 284 -4.60 -16.29 9.56
N ARG A 285 -3.35 -16.73 9.65
CA ARG A 285 -2.71 -16.96 10.96
C ARG A 285 -2.61 -15.62 11.66
N LYS A 286 -3.37 -15.44 12.75
CA LYS A 286 -3.32 -14.23 13.58
C LYS A 286 -1.90 -14.10 14.16
N PRO A 287 -1.18 -12.98 13.95
CA PRO A 287 0.06 -12.70 14.65
C PRO A 287 -0.17 -12.59 16.16
N HIS A 288 0.91 -12.61 16.95
CA HIS A 288 0.80 -12.64 18.42
C HIS A 288 0.14 -11.39 19.02
N ASN A 289 0.24 -10.23 18.33
CA ASN A 289 -0.31 -8.93 18.75
C ASN A 289 -1.52 -8.53 17.90
N PHE A 290 -2.35 -9.49 17.56
CA PHE A 290 -3.49 -9.25 16.69
C PHE A 290 -4.64 -8.62 17.46
N GLU A 291 -5.13 -7.48 16.97
CA GLU A 291 -6.19 -6.71 17.62
C GLU A 291 -7.56 -7.13 17.10
N SER A 292 -8.51 -7.32 18.02
CA SER A 292 -9.87 -7.76 17.72
C SER A 292 -10.87 -7.21 18.73
N ILE A 293 -12.15 -7.23 18.34
CA ILE A 293 -13.30 -6.97 19.20
C ILE A 293 -14.24 -8.17 19.15
N GLN A 294 -14.92 -8.44 20.26
CA GLN A 294 -15.92 -9.51 20.30
C GLN A 294 -17.21 -9.09 19.65
N SER A 295 -17.63 -7.83 19.75
CA SER A 295 -18.89 -7.35 19.15
C SER A 295 -18.74 -5.96 18.56
N LEU A 296 -19.49 -5.66 17.50
CA LEU A 296 -19.60 -4.30 16.95
C LEU A 296 -20.17 -3.29 17.97
N SER A 297 -20.92 -3.76 18.97
CA SER A 297 -21.39 -2.90 20.07
C SER A 297 -20.26 -2.27 20.88
N GLU A 298 -19.07 -2.89 20.91
CA GLU A 298 -17.90 -2.34 21.62
C GLU A 298 -17.37 -1.04 21.02
N ILE A 299 -17.66 -0.78 19.74
CA ILE A 299 -17.16 0.39 19.00
C ILE A 299 -18.29 1.31 18.54
N THR A 300 -19.53 0.98 18.90
CA THR A 300 -20.72 1.71 18.46
C THR A 300 -21.11 2.75 19.52
N LEU A 301 -21.38 3.98 19.08
CA LEU A 301 -21.98 5.01 19.94
C LEU A 301 -23.37 4.58 20.39
N SER A 302 -23.61 4.66 21.69
CA SER A 302 -24.92 4.40 22.32
C SER A 302 -25.99 5.38 21.86
#